data_AF-A0A3E0AVR2-F1
#
_entry.id   AF-A0A3E0AVR2-F1
#
_cell.length_a   1.000
_cell.length_b   1.000
_cell.length_c   1.000
_cell.angle_alpha   90.00
_cell.angle_beta   90.00
_cell.angle_gamma   90.00
#
_symmetry.space_group_name_H-M   'P 1'
#
loop_
_entity.id
_entity.type
_entity.pdbx_description
1 polymer ?
#
loop_
_entity_poly.entity_id
_entity_poly.type
_entity_poly.pdbx_seq_one_letter_code
_entity_poly.pdbx_strand_id
1 'polypeptide(L)'
;MNKMKYHSMFIFYYTVEMFVPLFIGILINIHNTAAHESHLLPLVSILSLLLVMSHFIAGKWQLSYIYFLVPFGIILLMLTGSYWLTAFLIAGYSVWTLEQMHDNINNHYNNLMLVIMLLLLLVINLIPSDIIIMHYQLLHFIAAGMFVFYFLGRIIMLMAGSSYRAGSRLQVLVMSSLVLLGSAALFTVVYNYIVFGIQTLFIFMLNGFVMMLRPFFSFLEKVEFKFPEMEQEQMEVNDEGDAVEESFEGTAAISDVPVMTILLVLAAACIAIFLFMYFRKRSLPVKENRAVQTYKTAVTDNIPEEKRTESVSQPDSRIRKQYYAFEKWLAKKELGRYHGETVSEWAERMNIRSESNKEMIDLYKKYRYDSQELTADGFNEFKIMIKNLKRILDDKNN
;
A
#
# COMPACT_ATOMS: atom_id res chain seq x y z
N MET A 1 -14.45 12.85 10.46
CA MET A 1 -13.11 13.47 10.30
C MET A 1 -13.27 14.90 9.83
N ASN A 2 -12.44 15.86 10.28
CA ASN A 2 -12.46 17.24 9.75
C ASN A 2 -12.17 17.23 8.23
N LYS A 3 -12.93 18.00 7.42
CA LYS A 3 -12.75 18.10 5.96
C LYS A 3 -11.31 18.46 5.59
N MET A 4 -10.69 19.38 6.32
CA MET A 4 -9.29 19.77 6.08
C MET A 4 -8.34 18.58 6.29
N LYS A 5 -8.56 17.81 7.37
CA LYS A 5 -7.76 16.61 7.66
C LYS A 5 -7.95 15.52 6.59
N TYR A 6 -9.17 15.35 6.08
CA TYR A 6 -9.45 14.44 4.98
C TYR A 6 -8.67 14.80 3.72
N HIS A 7 -8.78 16.05 3.24
CA HIS A 7 -8.07 16.47 2.02
C HIS A 7 -6.55 16.44 2.19
N SER A 8 -6.02 16.82 3.35
CA SER A 8 -4.58 16.71 3.61
C SER A 8 -4.09 15.26 3.60
N MET A 9 -4.83 14.33 4.21
CA MET A 9 -4.51 12.89 4.15
C MET A 9 -4.60 12.37 2.72
N PHE A 10 -5.64 12.74 1.99
CA PHE A 10 -5.85 12.30 0.62
C PHE A 10 -4.71 12.72 -0.29
N ILE A 11 -4.35 14.01 -0.28
CA ILE A 11 -3.24 14.55 -1.07
C ILE A 11 -1.94 13.87 -0.66
N PHE A 12 -1.67 13.73 0.65
CA PHE A 12 -0.47 13.07 1.13
C PHE A 12 -0.35 11.62 0.65
N TYR A 13 -1.39 10.80 0.82
CA TYR A 13 -1.36 9.39 0.42
C TYR A 13 -1.18 9.27 -1.10
N TYR A 14 -1.97 10.01 -1.88
CA TYR A 14 -1.84 10.02 -3.34
C TYR A 14 -0.45 10.43 -3.79
N THR A 15 0.05 11.58 -3.32
CA THR A 15 1.35 12.11 -3.76
C THR A 15 2.48 11.13 -3.45
N VAL A 16 2.50 10.53 -2.26
CA VAL A 16 3.53 9.53 -1.91
C VAL A 16 3.44 8.31 -2.81
N GLU A 17 2.24 7.77 -3.04
CA GLU A 17 2.09 6.60 -3.92
C GLU A 17 2.50 6.88 -5.36
N MET A 18 2.30 8.10 -5.86
CA MET A 18 2.62 8.46 -7.23
C MET A 18 4.11 8.59 -7.52
N PHE A 19 4.98 8.66 -6.51
CA PHE A 19 6.44 8.71 -6.75
C PHE A 19 6.98 7.46 -7.45
N VAL A 20 6.49 6.26 -7.08
CA VAL A 20 6.92 4.99 -7.70
C VAL A 20 6.54 4.90 -9.18
N PRO A 21 5.25 5.06 -9.58
CA PRO A 21 4.88 5.03 -10.99
C PRO A 21 5.53 6.20 -11.75
N LEU A 22 5.71 7.37 -11.14
CA LEU A 22 6.47 8.48 -11.73
C LEU A 22 7.92 8.08 -12.06
N PHE A 23 8.60 7.45 -11.11
CA PHE A 23 9.97 6.95 -11.29
C PHE A 23 10.05 5.91 -12.42
N ILE A 24 9.14 4.93 -12.42
CA ILE A 24 9.07 3.91 -13.48
C ILE A 24 8.75 4.55 -14.84
N GLY A 25 7.80 5.49 -14.89
CA GLY A 25 7.44 6.20 -16.11
C GLY A 25 8.58 7.01 -16.70
N ILE A 26 9.38 7.65 -15.84
CA ILE A 26 10.60 8.36 -16.25
C ILE A 26 11.65 7.39 -16.77
N LEU A 27 11.87 6.25 -16.10
CA LEU A 27 12.78 5.21 -16.60
C LEU A 27 12.37 4.70 -17.99
N ILE A 28 11.09 4.42 -18.20
CA ILE A 28 10.57 3.95 -19.49
C ILE A 28 10.76 5.03 -20.56
N ASN A 29 10.38 6.28 -20.28
CA ASN A 29 10.51 7.36 -21.25
C ASN A 29 11.97 7.59 -21.64
N ILE A 30 12.89 7.72 -20.67
CA ILE A 30 14.31 7.97 -20.95
C ILE A 30 14.92 6.92 -21.92
N HIS A 31 14.43 5.67 -21.91
CA HIS A 31 14.91 4.62 -22.83
C HIS A 31 14.19 4.58 -24.19
N ASN A 32 12.99 5.18 -24.30
CA ASN A 32 12.11 5.00 -25.48
C ASN A 32 11.74 6.31 -26.19
N THR A 33 12.04 7.47 -25.60
CA THR A 33 11.83 8.79 -26.18
C THR A 33 13.17 9.50 -26.36
N ALA A 34 13.17 10.66 -27.03
CA ALA A 34 14.40 11.42 -27.25
C ALA A 34 15.07 11.75 -25.90
N ALA A 35 16.34 11.36 -25.76
CA ALA A 35 17.11 11.35 -24.51
C ALA A 35 17.34 12.72 -23.83
N HIS A 36 16.78 13.81 -24.36
CA HIS A 36 17.03 15.17 -23.91
C HIS A 36 15.80 15.89 -23.34
N GLU A 37 14.59 15.32 -23.46
CA GLU A 37 13.38 15.94 -22.91
C GLU A 37 13.06 15.40 -21.51
N SER A 38 13.06 16.30 -20.51
CA SER A 38 12.61 15.96 -19.17
C SER A 38 11.09 15.82 -19.13
N HIS A 39 10.61 14.58 -19.16
CA HIS A 39 9.18 14.27 -19.06
C HIS A 39 8.60 14.46 -17.64
N LEU A 40 9.41 14.86 -16.65
CA LEU A 40 8.97 15.03 -15.26
C LEU A 40 7.82 16.04 -15.13
N LEU A 41 7.97 17.23 -15.71
CA LEU A 41 6.99 18.31 -15.56
C LEU A 41 5.62 17.94 -16.17
N PRO A 42 5.55 17.41 -17.41
CA PRO A 42 4.29 16.89 -17.96
C PRO A 42 3.64 15.83 -17.07
N LEU A 43 4.42 14.85 -16.59
CA LEU A 43 3.91 13.76 -15.76
C LEU A 43 3.30 14.27 -14.45
N VAL A 44 4.02 15.14 -13.73
CA VAL A 44 3.54 15.72 -12.46
C VAL A 44 2.31 16.61 -12.69
N SER A 45 2.28 17.37 -13.78
CA SER A 45 1.15 18.25 -14.13
C SER A 45 -0.11 17.43 -14.39
N ILE A 46 0.00 16.34 -15.15
CA ILE A 46 -1.14 15.46 -15.46
C ILE A 46 -1.59 14.71 -14.20
N LEU A 47 -0.67 14.17 -13.39
CA LEU A 47 -1.02 13.54 -12.11
C LEU A 47 -1.78 14.49 -11.17
N SER A 48 -1.39 15.76 -11.14
CA SER A 48 -2.08 16.80 -10.36
C SER A 48 -3.46 17.12 -10.94
N LEU A 49 -3.59 17.18 -12.26
CA LEU A 49 -4.87 17.36 -12.93
C LEU A 49 -5.84 16.20 -12.65
N LEU A 50 -5.37 14.95 -12.72
CA LEU A 50 -6.17 13.76 -12.43
C LEU A 50 -6.68 13.78 -10.98
N LEU A 51 -5.83 14.18 -10.02
CA LEU A 51 -6.21 14.34 -8.61
C LEU A 51 -7.32 15.38 -8.39
N VAL A 52 -7.24 16.52 -9.07
CA VAL A 52 -8.25 17.59 -8.97
C VAL A 52 -9.55 17.15 -9.62
N MET A 53 -9.47 16.57 -10.82
CA MET A 53 -10.64 16.09 -11.55
C MET A 53 -11.35 14.95 -10.80
N SER A 54 -10.62 14.05 -10.15
CA SER A 54 -11.25 12.97 -9.38
C SER A 54 -12.08 13.49 -8.22
N HIS A 55 -11.63 14.54 -7.53
CA HIS A 55 -12.41 15.18 -6.47
C HIS A 55 -13.70 15.83 -7.00
N PHE A 56 -13.62 16.47 -8.17
CA PHE A 56 -14.79 17.04 -8.81
C PHE A 56 -15.79 15.95 -9.23
N ILE A 57 -15.29 14.83 -9.76
CA ILE A 57 -16.14 13.72 -10.19
C ILE A 57 -16.80 13.03 -9.00
N ALA A 58 -16.02 12.65 -7.99
CA ALA A 58 -16.53 11.98 -6.80
C ALA A 58 -17.49 12.86 -5.97
N GLY A 59 -17.37 14.20 -6.09
CA GLY A 59 -18.27 15.14 -5.44
C GLY A 59 -19.62 15.31 -6.13
N LYS A 60 -19.73 15.02 -7.43
CA LYS A 60 -20.94 15.29 -8.24
C LYS A 60 -21.59 14.05 -8.84
N TRP A 61 -20.84 12.97 -9.03
CA TRP A 61 -21.27 11.76 -9.73
C TRP A 61 -20.92 10.49 -8.95
N GLN A 62 -21.37 9.34 -9.45
CA GLN A 62 -21.01 8.05 -8.87
C GLN A 62 -19.51 7.78 -9.01
N LEU A 63 -18.94 7.02 -8.05
CA LEU A 63 -17.50 6.75 -8.00
C LEU A 63 -16.96 6.07 -9.27
N SER A 64 -17.77 5.26 -9.94
CA SER A 64 -17.42 4.56 -11.19
C SER A 64 -17.05 5.50 -12.34
N TYR A 65 -17.51 6.75 -12.34
CA TYR A 65 -17.16 7.72 -13.37
C TYR A 65 -15.69 8.17 -13.31
N ILE A 66 -14.97 7.88 -12.21
CA ILE A 66 -13.53 8.13 -12.10
C ILE A 66 -12.75 7.40 -13.21
N TYR A 67 -13.21 6.23 -13.67
CA TYR A 67 -12.53 5.48 -14.74
C TYR A 67 -12.51 6.20 -16.10
N PHE A 68 -13.36 7.22 -16.32
CA PHE A 68 -13.26 8.09 -17.50
C PHE A 68 -11.95 8.87 -17.53
N LEU A 69 -11.31 9.06 -16.38
CA LEU A 69 -10.00 9.71 -16.28
C LEU A 69 -8.86 8.87 -16.88
N VAL A 70 -9.02 7.56 -17.06
CA VAL A 70 -7.97 6.70 -17.66
C VAL A 70 -7.72 7.09 -19.13
N PRO A 71 -8.71 7.00 -20.05
CA PRO A 71 -8.48 7.39 -21.44
C PRO A 71 -8.11 8.88 -21.55
N PHE A 72 -8.68 9.74 -20.73
CA PHE A 72 -8.32 11.16 -20.67
C PHE A 72 -6.85 11.37 -20.31
N GLY A 73 -6.36 10.72 -19.25
CA GLY A 73 -4.96 10.78 -18.82
C GLY A 73 -4.00 10.22 -19.86
N ILE A 74 -4.35 9.10 -20.52
CA ILE A 74 -3.55 8.52 -21.61
C ILE A 74 -3.40 9.51 -22.76
N ILE A 75 -4.50 10.11 -23.23
CA ILE A 75 -4.48 11.09 -24.32
C ILE A 75 -3.58 12.28 -23.96
N LEU A 76 -3.73 12.85 -22.76
CA LEU A 76 -2.89 13.97 -22.32
C LEU A 76 -1.40 13.60 -22.23
N LEU A 77 -1.08 12.41 -21.73
CA LEU A 77 0.31 11.94 -21.62
C LEU A 77 0.93 11.72 -23.01
N MET A 78 0.17 11.16 -23.95
CA MET A 78 0.63 10.99 -25.32
C MET A 78 0.81 12.33 -26.05
N LEU A 79 -0.08 13.30 -25.83
CA LEU A 79 0.04 14.66 -26.38
C LEU A 79 1.29 15.40 -25.88
N THR A 80 1.78 15.04 -24.70
CA THR A 80 3.03 15.59 -24.14
C THR A 80 4.28 14.78 -24.53
N GLY A 81 4.14 13.84 -25.48
CA GLY A 81 5.25 13.05 -26.01
C GLY A 81 5.67 11.87 -25.12
N SER A 82 4.88 11.49 -24.11
CA SER A 82 5.20 10.32 -23.29
C SER A 82 5.03 9.02 -24.10
N TYR A 83 5.90 8.05 -23.85
CA TYR A 83 5.77 6.71 -24.42
C TYR A 83 4.43 6.08 -24.00
N TRP A 84 3.79 5.34 -24.91
CA TRP A 84 2.43 4.82 -24.69
C TRP A 84 2.33 3.93 -23.44
N LEU A 85 3.37 3.15 -23.12
CA LEU A 85 3.40 2.30 -21.93
C LEU A 85 3.45 3.15 -20.65
N THR A 86 4.22 4.25 -20.66
CA THR A 86 4.23 5.23 -19.57
C THR A 86 2.86 5.85 -19.40
N ALA A 87 2.22 6.27 -20.51
CA ALA A 87 0.89 6.85 -20.48
C ALA A 87 -0.15 5.89 -19.86
N PHE A 88 -0.14 4.63 -20.29
CA PHE A 88 -1.01 3.59 -19.78
C PHE A 88 -0.77 3.29 -18.30
N LEU A 89 0.49 3.12 -17.89
CA LEU A 89 0.87 2.81 -16.51
C LEU A 89 0.49 3.94 -15.57
N ILE A 90 0.91 5.17 -15.88
CA ILE A 90 0.69 6.35 -15.03
C ILE A 90 -0.80 6.63 -14.89
N ALA A 91 -1.55 6.69 -16.00
CA ALA A 91 -2.98 7.00 -15.96
C ALA A 91 -3.78 5.87 -15.30
N GLY A 92 -3.50 4.61 -15.67
CA GLY A 92 -4.21 3.46 -15.11
C GLY A 92 -3.97 3.31 -13.60
N TYR A 93 -2.70 3.36 -13.17
CA TYR A 93 -2.35 3.26 -11.76
C TYR A 93 -2.87 4.46 -10.94
N SER A 94 -2.70 5.69 -11.44
CA SER A 94 -3.21 6.90 -10.78
C SER A 94 -4.70 6.81 -10.52
N VAL A 95 -5.49 6.49 -11.55
CA VAL A 95 -6.95 6.45 -11.44
C VAL A 95 -7.41 5.31 -10.53
N TRP A 96 -6.75 4.16 -10.59
CA TRP A 96 -7.00 3.06 -9.66
C TRP A 96 -6.73 3.48 -8.21
N THR A 97 -5.58 4.09 -7.92
CA THR A 97 -5.26 4.60 -6.58
C THR A 97 -6.28 5.65 -6.12
N LEU A 98 -6.71 6.55 -7.01
CA LEU A 98 -7.74 7.55 -6.70
C LEU A 98 -9.06 6.88 -6.34
N GLU A 99 -9.52 5.87 -7.08
CA GLU A 99 -10.74 5.13 -6.77
C GLU A 99 -10.67 4.47 -5.38
N GLN A 100 -9.56 3.78 -5.08
CA GLN A 100 -9.36 3.11 -3.78
C GLN A 100 -9.39 4.12 -2.61
N MET A 101 -8.80 5.29 -2.77
CA MET A 101 -8.78 6.31 -1.70
C MET A 101 -10.13 7.02 -1.51
N HIS A 102 -10.92 7.17 -2.57
CA HIS A 102 -12.28 7.70 -2.44
C HIS A 102 -13.22 6.68 -1.79
N ASP A 103 -13.03 5.38 -2.02
CA ASP A 103 -13.76 4.32 -1.31
C ASP A 103 -13.33 4.24 0.17
N ASN A 104 -12.03 4.11 0.42
CA ASN A 104 -11.46 4.09 1.76
C ASN A 104 -10.08 4.73 1.80
N ILE A 105 -9.99 5.89 2.46
CA ILE A 105 -8.74 6.65 2.60
C ILE A 105 -7.63 5.89 3.32
N ASN A 106 -7.95 4.86 4.12
CA ASN A 106 -6.94 4.04 4.79
C ASN A 106 -6.38 2.92 3.90
N ASN A 107 -6.97 2.69 2.73
CA ASN A 107 -6.51 1.69 1.78
C ASN A 107 -5.38 2.26 0.90
N HIS A 108 -4.28 2.64 1.55
CA HIS A 108 -3.09 3.18 0.90
C HIS A 108 -1.90 2.23 1.07
N TYR A 109 -0.93 2.32 0.16
CA TYR A 109 0.23 1.45 0.04
C TYR A 109 1.55 2.18 0.29
N ASN A 110 1.55 3.40 0.86
CA ASN A 110 2.75 4.22 1.09
C ASN A 110 3.98 3.45 1.62
N ASN A 111 3.83 2.62 2.65
CA ASN A 111 4.96 1.87 3.23
C ASN A 111 5.54 0.85 2.24
N LEU A 112 4.67 0.16 1.50
CA LEU A 112 5.07 -0.79 0.47
C LEU A 112 5.77 -0.05 -0.68
N MET A 113 5.22 1.10 -1.08
CA MET A 113 5.78 1.92 -2.16
C MET A 113 7.18 2.44 -1.80
N LEU A 114 7.46 2.77 -0.53
CA LEU A 114 8.82 3.13 -0.10
C LEU A 114 9.81 1.97 -0.28
N VAL A 115 9.39 0.74 0.06
CA VAL A 115 10.23 -0.45 -0.14
C VAL A 115 10.46 -0.70 -1.62
N ILE A 116 9.42 -0.58 -2.45
CA ILE A 116 9.54 -0.70 -3.91
C ILE A 116 10.49 0.37 -4.47
N MET A 117 10.38 1.62 -4.03
CA MET A 117 11.29 2.70 -4.44
C MET A 117 12.73 2.40 -4.05
N LEU A 118 12.98 1.90 -2.84
CA LEU A 118 14.31 1.51 -2.39
C LEU A 118 14.89 0.38 -3.25
N LEU A 119 14.08 -0.63 -3.58
CA LEU A 119 14.49 -1.73 -4.45
C LEU A 119 14.79 -1.23 -5.88
N LEU A 120 13.95 -0.36 -6.43
CA LEU A 120 14.18 0.26 -7.73
C LEU A 120 15.47 1.08 -7.74
N LEU A 121 15.71 1.87 -6.68
CA LEU A 121 16.94 2.65 -6.53
C LEU A 121 18.17 1.73 -6.49
N LEU A 122 18.11 0.63 -5.74
CA LEU A 122 19.19 -0.35 -5.67
C LEU A 122 19.47 -0.99 -7.04
N VAL A 123 18.42 -1.36 -7.78
CA VAL A 123 18.56 -1.96 -9.11
C VAL A 123 19.24 -1.00 -10.08
N ILE A 124 18.80 0.26 -10.16
CA ILE A 124 19.42 1.23 -11.09
C ILE A 124 20.86 1.59 -10.72
N ASN A 125 21.24 1.42 -9.44
CA ASN A 125 22.63 1.59 -8.99
C ASN A 125 23.49 0.34 -9.28
N LEU A 126 22.87 -0.85 -9.28
CA LEU A 126 23.56 -2.11 -9.53
C LEU A 126 23.83 -2.34 -11.03
N ILE A 127 22.91 -1.89 -11.89
CA ILE A 127 22.98 -2.07 -13.35
C ILE A 127 22.97 -0.69 -14.02
N PRO A 128 24.07 0.09 -13.92
CA PRO A 128 24.15 1.39 -14.57
C PRO A 128 24.28 1.19 -16.08
N SER A 129 23.38 1.81 -16.85
CA SER A 129 23.55 2.04 -18.30
C SER A 129 23.94 3.49 -18.55
N ASP A 130 24.56 3.80 -19.69
CA ASP A 130 24.95 5.18 -20.05
C ASP A 130 23.76 6.15 -19.96
N ILE A 131 22.60 5.67 -20.40
CA ILE A 131 21.33 6.39 -20.36
C ILE A 131 20.90 6.69 -18.90
N ILE A 132 21.04 5.72 -17.99
CA ILE A 132 20.74 5.89 -16.55
C ILE A 132 21.75 6.84 -15.91
N ILE A 133 23.04 6.74 -16.26
CA ILE A 133 24.09 7.60 -15.74
C ILE A 133 23.82 9.07 -16.12
N MET A 134 23.42 9.34 -17.35
CA MET A 134 23.04 10.70 -17.78
C MET A 134 21.88 11.29 -16.96
N HIS A 135 20.98 10.45 -16.46
CA HIS A 135 19.79 10.87 -15.71
C HIS A 135 19.85 10.55 -14.21
N TYR A 136 21.02 10.20 -13.70
CA TYR A 136 21.19 9.69 -12.34
C TYR A 136 20.68 10.67 -11.29
N GLN A 137 21.02 11.95 -11.45
CA GLN A 137 20.62 13.01 -10.53
C GLN A 137 19.09 13.15 -10.46
N LEU A 138 18.39 13.09 -11.60
CA LEU A 138 16.93 13.16 -11.66
C LEU A 138 16.29 11.97 -10.92
N LEU A 139 16.75 10.76 -11.20
CA LEU A 139 16.22 9.53 -10.58
C LEU A 139 16.42 9.54 -9.05
N HIS A 140 17.61 9.95 -8.60
CA HIS A 140 17.90 10.06 -7.17
C HIS A 140 17.09 11.18 -6.50
N PHE A 141 16.85 12.30 -7.18
CA PHE A 141 15.97 13.35 -6.66
C PHE A 141 14.53 12.90 -6.52
N ILE A 142 14.00 12.10 -7.44
CA ILE A 142 12.64 11.55 -7.32
C ILE A 142 12.55 10.60 -6.12
N ALA A 143 13.52 9.69 -5.96
CA ALA A 143 13.56 8.76 -4.83
C ALA A 143 13.72 9.49 -3.49
N ALA A 144 14.65 10.47 -3.42
CA ALA A 144 14.84 11.31 -2.24
C ALA A 144 13.60 12.17 -1.95
N GLY A 145 12.96 12.71 -2.99
CA GLY A 145 11.71 13.44 -2.91
C GLY A 145 10.62 12.62 -2.23
N MET A 146 10.46 11.34 -2.63
CA MET A 146 9.50 10.44 -2.00
C MET A 146 9.76 10.27 -0.50
N PHE A 147 11.03 10.04 -0.12
CA PHE A 147 11.42 9.89 1.28
C PHE A 147 11.08 11.15 2.07
N VAL A 148 11.50 12.31 1.59
CA VAL A 148 11.22 13.60 2.24
C VAL A 148 9.71 13.84 2.36
N PHE A 149 8.95 13.67 1.28
CA PHE A 149 7.50 13.87 1.29
C PHE A 149 6.81 12.91 2.25
N TYR A 150 7.19 11.64 2.28
CA TYR A 150 6.61 10.65 3.20
C TYR A 150 6.80 11.04 4.66
N PHE A 151 8.05 11.30 5.07
CA PHE A 151 8.34 11.59 6.48
C PHE A 151 7.80 12.96 6.88
N LEU A 152 8.01 13.99 6.07
CA LEU A 152 7.51 15.34 6.35
C LEU A 152 5.98 15.36 6.40
N GLY A 153 5.32 14.72 5.43
CA GLY A 153 3.86 14.63 5.41
C GLY A 153 3.31 13.84 6.61
N ARG A 154 4.00 12.77 7.05
CA ARG A 154 3.63 12.04 8.27
C ARG A 154 3.77 12.90 9.52
N ILE A 155 4.83 13.69 9.64
CA ILE A 155 5.01 14.66 10.73
C ILE A 155 3.88 15.68 10.72
N ILE A 156 3.56 16.27 9.56
CA ILE A 156 2.45 17.22 9.40
C ILE A 156 1.12 16.60 9.82
N MET A 157 0.81 15.37 9.40
CA MET A 157 -0.43 14.69 9.77
C MET A 157 -0.54 14.40 11.27
N LEU A 158 0.57 14.01 11.91
CA LEU A 158 0.61 13.79 13.36
C LEU A 158 0.43 15.10 14.12
N MET A 159 1.03 16.19 13.64
CA MET A 159 0.86 17.53 14.22
C MET A 159 -0.55 18.09 14.03
N ALA A 160 -1.20 17.84 12.90
CA ALA A 160 -2.55 18.32 12.61
C ALA A 160 -3.61 17.73 13.57
N GLY A 161 -3.32 16.60 14.22
CA GLY A 161 -4.16 16.01 15.26
C GLY A 161 -3.81 16.45 16.69
N SER A 162 -2.75 17.22 16.89
CA SER A 162 -2.22 17.57 18.21
C SER A 162 -2.74 18.92 18.71
N SER A 163 -2.98 19.02 20.02
CA SER A 163 -3.42 20.26 20.69
C SER A 163 -2.28 21.24 21.00
N TYR A 164 -1.08 21.02 20.45
CA TYR A 164 0.08 21.90 20.70
C TYR A 164 -0.18 23.34 20.21
N ARG A 165 0.43 24.32 20.89
CA ARG A 165 0.45 25.72 20.45
C ARG A 165 1.26 25.84 19.15
N ALA A 166 0.92 26.83 18.31
CA ALA A 166 1.53 27.01 16.99
C ALA A 166 3.07 27.11 17.03
N GLY A 167 3.64 27.81 18.03
CA GLY A 167 5.10 27.90 18.20
C GLY A 167 5.77 26.56 18.47
N SER A 168 5.17 25.71 19.32
CA SER A 168 5.68 24.36 19.60
C SER A 168 5.57 23.45 18.37
N ARG A 169 4.53 23.60 17.54
CA ARG A 169 4.42 22.85 16.27
C ARG A 169 5.53 23.21 15.31
N LEU A 170 5.85 24.51 15.18
CA LEU A 170 6.95 24.96 14.33
C LEU A 170 8.28 24.41 14.82
N GLN A 171 8.53 24.43 16.13
CA GLN A 171 9.74 23.87 16.71
C GLN A 171 9.87 22.36 16.44
N VAL A 172 8.78 21.60 16.60
CA VAL A 172 8.78 20.16 16.29
C VAL A 172 9.05 19.91 14.80
N LEU A 173 8.43 20.69 13.92
CA LEU A 173 8.68 20.59 12.48
C LEU A 173 10.15 20.87 12.15
N VAL A 174 10.72 21.97 12.65
CA VAL A 174 12.13 22.33 12.42
C VAL A 174 13.08 21.25 12.95
N MET A 175 12.88 20.78 14.18
CA MET A 175 13.73 19.74 14.77
C MET A 175 13.62 18.42 14.00
N SER A 176 12.40 18.04 13.60
CA SER A 176 12.20 16.83 12.81
C SER A 176 12.82 16.94 11.42
N SER A 177 12.71 18.10 10.76
CA SER A 177 13.37 18.37 9.48
C SER A 177 14.89 18.32 9.60
N LEU A 178 15.48 18.85 10.67
CA LEU A 178 16.91 18.75 10.94
C LEU A 178 17.36 17.30 11.15
N VAL A 179 16.59 16.51 11.91
CA VAL A 179 16.85 15.08 12.11
C VAL A 179 16.73 14.31 10.80
N LEU A 180 15.74 14.62 9.97
CA LEU A 180 15.58 14.00 8.65
C LEU A 180 16.74 14.34 7.71
N LEU A 181 17.18 15.61 7.68
CA LEU A 181 18.34 16.01 6.88
C LEU A 181 19.63 15.33 7.36
N GLY A 182 19.84 15.28 8.68
CA GLY A 182 20.98 14.56 9.26
C GLY A 182 20.93 13.06 8.95
N SER A 183 19.75 12.45 9.04
CA SER A 183 19.54 11.03 8.71
C SER A 183 19.74 10.76 7.21
N ALA A 184 19.30 11.67 6.34
CA ALA A 184 19.50 11.56 4.90
C ALA A 184 20.98 11.64 4.53
N ALA A 185 21.73 12.58 5.12
CA ALA A 185 23.19 12.69 4.88
C ALA A 185 23.93 11.43 5.35
N LEU A 186 23.58 10.90 6.53
CA LEU A 186 24.16 9.66 7.06
C LEU A 186 23.78 8.47 6.17
N PHE A 187 22.52 8.40 5.73
CA PHE A 187 22.04 7.39 4.81
C PHE A 187 22.79 7.43 3.48
N THR A 188 23.08 8.59 2.89
CA THR A 188 23.87 8.68 1.65
C THR A 188 25.25 8.06 1.81
N VAL A 189 25.94 8.34 2.92
CA VAL A 189 27.26 7.75 3.20
C VAL A 189 27.13 6.23 3.32
N VAL A 190 26.21 5.75 4.15
CA VAL A 190 25.99 4.31 4.39
C VAL A 190 25.53 3.60 3.11
N TYR A 191 24.66 4.23 2.33
CA TYR A 191 24.10 3.70 1.09
C TYR A 191 25.19 3.38 0.08
N ASN A 192 26.16 4.29 -0.11
CA ASN A 192 27.28 4.04 -1.02
C ASN A 192 28.09 2.80 -0.60
N TYR A 193 28.32 2.60 0.70
CA TYR A 193 28.99 1.40 1.20
C TYR A 193 28.14 0.13 1.05
N ILE A 194 26.82 0.22 1.24
CA ILE A 194 25.90 -0.91 1.01
C ILE A 194 25.93 -1.31 -0.47
N VAL A 195 25.76 -0.35 -1.39
CA VAL A 195 25.81 -0.62 -2.83
C VAL A 195 27.16 -1.22 -3.23
N PHE A 196 28.27 -0.65 -2.75
CA PHE A 196 29.60 -1.18 -2.99
C PHE A 196 29.75 -2.62 -2.44
N GLY A 197 29.26 -2.88 -1.24
CA GLY A 197 29.30 -4.21 -0.63
C GLY A 197 28.48 -5.25 -1.41
N ILE A 198 27.29 -4.88 -1.87
CA ILE A 198 26.42 -5.74 -2.70
C ILE A 198 27.07 -5.98 -4.07
N GLN A 199 27.61 -4.94 -4.72
CA GLN A 199 28.34 -5.07 -5.98
C GLN A 199 29.54 -6.00 -5.83
N THR A 200 30.34 -5.83 -4.77
CA THR A 200 31.50 -6.67 -4.49
C THR A 200 31.08 -8.11 -4.26
N LEU A 201 30.02 -8.35 -3.47
CA LEU A 201 29.48 -9.69 -3.24
C LEU A 201 28.97 -10.32 -4.55
N PHE A 202 28.27 -9.55 -5.38
CA PHE A 202 27.74 -10.02 -6.65
C PHE A 202 28.88 -10.40 -7.62
N ILE A 203 29.90 -9.55 -7.77
CA ILE A 203 31.09 -9.84 -8.58
C ILE A 203 31.82 -11.07 -8.03
N PHE A 204 31.95 -11.20 -6.72
CA PHE A 204 32.55 -12.37 -6.08
C PHE A 204 31.77 -13.64 -6.39
N MET A 205 30.44 -13.62 -6.28
CA MET A 205 29.58 -14.76 -6.63
C MET A 205 29.66 -15.11 -8.13
N LEU A 206 29.68 -14.10 -9.00
CA LEU A 206 29.79 -14.30 -10.45
C LEU A 206 31.14 -14.91 -10.83
N ASN A 207 32.24 -14.41 -10.25
CA ASN A 207 33.57 -15.00 -10.43
C ASN A 207 33.64 -16.43 -9.89
N GLY A 208 33.02 -16.70 -8.73
CA GLY A 208 32.89 -18.06 -8.19
C GLY A 208 32.13 -18.99 -9.13
N PHE A 209 31.04 -18.50 -9.73
CA PHE A 209 30.26 -19.24 -10.72
C PHE A 209 31.05 -19.50 -12.01
N VAL A 210 31.74 -18.49 -12.55
CA VAL A 210 32.64 -18.64 -13.71
C VAL A 210 33.74 -19.67 -13.41
N MET A 211 34.33 -19.63 -12.22
CA MET A 211 35.34 -20.60 -11.79
C MET A 211 34.78 -22.03 -11.75
N MET A 212 33.53 -22.20 -11.30
CA MET A 212 32.83 -23.49 -11.27
C MET A 212 32.50 -24.01 -12.68
N LEU A 213 32.18 -23.13 -13.63
CA LEU A 213 31.88 -23.50 -15.02
C LEU A 213 33.13 -23.70 -15.88
N ARG A 214 34.28 -23.15 -15.49
CA ARG A 214 35.55 -23.29 -16.22
C ARG A 214 35.91 -24.74 -16.60
N PRO A 215 35.80 -25.76 -15.71
CA PRO A 215 36.04 -27.15 -16.10
C PRO A 215 35.02 -27.70 -17.11
N PHE A 216 33.77 -27.23 -17.05
CA PHE A 216 32.74 -27.62 -18.02
C PHE A 216 33.04 -27.05 -19.41
N PHE A 217 33.44 -25.79 -19.51
CA PHE A 217 33.84 -25.19 -20.79
C PHE A 217 35.14 -25.79 -21.33
N SER A 218 36.13 -26.05 -20.47
CA SER A 218 37.36 -26.76 -20.88
C SER A 218 37.09 -28.19 -21.34
N PHE A 219 36.04 -28.85 -20.82
CA PHE A 219 35.60 -30.14 -21.32
C PHE A 219 34.94 -30.02 -22.70
N LEU A 220 34.05 -29.04 -22.92
CA LEU A 220 33.41 -28.81 -24.21
C LEU A 220 34.41 -28.43 -25.31
N GLU A 221 35.44 -27.66 -25.00
CA GLU A 221 36.51 -27.30 -25.94
C GLU A 221 37.30 -28.52 -26.42
N LYS A 222 37.42 -29.56 -25.59
CA LYS A 222 38.06 -30.84 -25.97
C LYS A 222 37.16 -31.75 -26.79
N VAL A 223 35.86 -31.45 -26.88
CA VAL A 223 34.93 -32.16 -27.74
C VAL A 223 34.91 -31.43 -29.07
N GLU A 224 35.84 -31.78 -29.97
CA GLU A 224 35.81 -31.35 -31.37
C GLU A 224 34.52 -31.88 -32.01
N PHE A 225 33.47 -31.05 -32.04
CA PHE A 225 32.39 -31.24 -32.98
C PHE A 225 32.97 -31.04 -34.37
N LYS A 226 33.14 -32.14 -35.12
CA LYS A 226 33.43 -32.09 -36.55
C LYS A 226 32.23 -31.45 -37.26
N PHE A 227 32.19 -30.13 -37.30
CA PHE A 227 31.33 -29.42 -38.22
C PHE A 227 31.83 -29.73 -39.63
N PRO A 228 30.97 -30.15 -40.56
CA PRO A 228 31.38 -30.25 -41.96
C PRO A 228 31.90 -28.89 -42.41
N GLU A 229 33.06 -28.88 -43.06
CA GLU A 229 33.69 -27.68 -43.63
C GLU A 229 32.64 -26.92 -44.45
N MET A 230 32.15 -25.81 -43.91
CA MET A 230 31.44 -24.84 -44.72
C MET A 230 32.49 -24.11 -45.55
N GLU A 231 32.26 -24.02 -46.87
CA GLU A 231 33.11 -23.28 -47.79
C GLU A 231 33.40 -21.90 -47.21
N GLN A 232 34.69 -21.63 -46.95
CA GLN A 232 35.16 -20.33 -46.48
C GLN A 232 34.84 -19.30 -47.56
N GLU A 233 33.77 -18.51 -47.35
CA GLU A 233 33.64 -17.23 -48.02
C GLU A 233 34.87 -16.38 -47.68
N GLN A 234 35.43 -15.81 -48.74
CA GLN A 234 36.74 -15.18 -48.81
C GLN A 234 36.91 -14.12 -47.70
N MET A 235 37.87 -14.33 -46.81
CA MET A 235 38.38 -13.25 -45.97
C MET A 235 39.15 -12.27 -46.87
N GLU A 236 38.76 -11.00 -46.86
CA GLU A 236 39.56 -9.92 -47.45
C GLU A 236 40.89 -9.80 -46.71
N VAL A 237 41.99 -10.02 -47.42
CA VAL A 237 43.36 -9.84 -46.95
C VAL A 237 43.82 -8.46 -47.37
N ASN A 238 44.34 -7.66 -46.43
CA ASN A 238 44.96 -6.37 -46.74
C ASN A 238 46.37 -6.58 -47.34
N ASP A 239 46.87 -5.60 -48.10
CA ASP A 239 48.07 -5.66 -48.95
C ASP A 239 49.41 -5.97 -48.22
N GLU A 240 49.41 -6.15 -46.90
CA GLU A 240 50.61 -6.47 -46.11
C GLU A 240 50.65 -7.93 -45.59
N GLY A 241 49.68 -8.77 -45.94
CA GLY A 241 49.78 -10.23 -45.73
C GLY A 241 49.73 -10.71 -44.28
N ASP A 242 49.44 -9.82 -43.32
CA ASP A 242 49.05 -10.22 -41.97
C ASP A 242 47.56 -10.59 -41.94
N ALA A 243 47.27 -11.74 -41.32
CA ALA A 243 45.90 -12.08 -40.97
C ALA A 243 45.38 -10.98 -40.04
N VAL A 244 44.18 -10.45 -40.33
CA VAL A 244 43.47 -9.64 -39.34
C VAL A 244 43.27 -10.55 -38.14
N GLU A 245 44.06 -10.33 -37.07
CA GLU A 245 43.71 -10.83 -35.75
C GLU A 245 42.37 -10.17 -35.42
N GLU A 246 41.27 -10.87 -35.73
CA GLU A 246 40.07 -10.75 -34.92
C GLU A 246 40.50 -11.18 -33.52
N SER A 247 40.98 -10.20 -32.75
CA SER A 247 40.98 -10.27 -31.32
C SER A 247 39.55 -10.59 -30.93
N PHE A 248 39.27 -11.87 -30.70
CA PHE A 248 38.09 -12.33 -30.01
C PHE A 248 38.17 -11.72 -28.61
N GLU A 249 37.70 -10.47 -28.50
CA GLU A 249 37.34 -9.85 -27.24
C GLU A 249 36.21 -10.69 -26.64
N GLY A 250 36.60 -11.69 -25.85
CA GLY A 250 35.73 -12.52 -25.02
C GLY A 250 35.00 -11.75 -23.91
N THR A 251 34.71 -10.48 -24.14
CA THR A 251 33.95 -9.56 -23.29
C THR A 251 32.67 -9.07 -23.95
N ALA A 252 32.45 -9.31 -25.26
CA ALA A 252 31.28 -8.77 -25.97
C ALA A 252 29.99 -9.60 -25.82
N ALA A 253 30.06 -10.92 -25.61
CA ALA A 253 28.86 -11.77 -25.62
C ALA A 253 27.98 -11.70 -24.35
N ILE A 254 28.45 -11.06 -23.27
CA ILE A 254 27.64 -10.79 -22.07
C ILE A 254 27.13 -9.33 -22.07
N SER A 255 27.68 -8.47 -22.92
CA SER A 255 27.34 -7.04 -22.96
C SER A 255 26.07 -6.73 -23.76
N ASP A 256 25.51 -7.72 -24.46
CA ASP A 256 24.39 -7.52 -25.39
C ASP A 256 23.08 -8.19 -24.93
N VAL A 257 23.00 -8.62 -23.66
CA VAL A 257 21.67 -8.74 -23.03
C VAL A 257 21.20 -7.30 -22.86
N PRO A 258 20.17 -6.84 -23.61
CA PRO A 258 19.77 -5.45 -23.51
C PRO A 258 19.43 -5.19 -22.05
N VAL A 259 20.06 -4.22 -21.42
CA VAL A 259 19.70 -3.81 -20.05
C VAL A 259 18.18 -3.59 -19.94
N MET A 260 17.55 -3.24 -21.06
CA MET A 260 16.10 -3.24 -21.28
C MET A 260 15.39 -4.58 -21.05
N THR A 261 15.90 -5.73 -21.48
CA THR A 261 15.25 -7.02 -21.20
C THR A 261 15.34 -7.38 -19.72
N ILE A 262 16.46 -7.08 -19.05
CA ILE A 262 16.60 -7.28 -17.60
C ILE A 262 15.64 -6.36 -16.83
N LEU A 263 15.58 -5.07 -17.21
CA LEU A 263 14.63 -4.11 -16.64
C LEU A 263 13.18 -4.48 -16.91
N LEU A 264 12.86 -5.00 -18.10
CA LEU A 264 11.50 -5.41 -18.48
C LEU A 264 11.09 -6.69 -17.73
N VAL A 265 12.01 -7.64 -17.53
CA VAL A 265 11.80 -8.82 -16.70
C VAL A 265 11.60 -8.41 -15.23
N LEU A 266 12.38 -7.45 -14.73
CA LEU A 266 12.22 -6.97 -13.35
C LEU A 266 10.92 -6.17 -13.17
N ALA A 267 10.55 -5.34 -14.14
CA ALA A 267 9.26 -4.66 -14.18
C ALA A 267 8.11 -5.65 -14.29
N ALA A 268 8.22 -6.69 -15.11
CA ALA A 268 7.24 -7.77 -15.22
C ALA A 268 7.14 -8.57 -13.91
N ALA A 269 8.25 -8.80 -13.21
CA ALA A 269 8.26 -9.43 -11.89
C ALA A 269 7.60 -8.53 -10.85
N CYS A 270 7.85 -7.21 -10.86
CA CYS A 270 7.15 -6.25 -10.00
C CYS A 270 5.65 -6.20 -10.31
N ILE A 271 5.25 -6.22 -11.58
CA ILE A 271 3.85 -6.29 -12.03
C ILE A 271 3.23 -7.63 -11.62
N ALA A 272 3.95 -8.75 -11.72
CA ALA A 272 3.49 -10.06 -11.30
C ALA A 272 3.31 -10.14 -9.79
N ILE A 273 4.23 -9.57 -8.99
CA ILE A 273 4.08 -9.43 -7.54
C ILE A 273 2.90 -8.53 -7.22
N PHE A 274 2.73 -7.42 -7.92
CA PHE A 274 1.59 -6.52 -7.77
C PHE A 274 0.26 -7.23 -8.08
N LEU A 275 0.17 -7.95 -9.20
CA LEU A 275 -1.01 -8.75 -9.58
C LEU A 275 -1.24 -9.89 -8.57
N PHE A 276 -0.18 -10.57 -8.13
CA PHE A 276 -0.26 -11.58 -7.09
C PHE A 276 -0.82 -11.00 -5.79
N MET A 277 -0.39 -9.81 -5.37
CA MET A 277 -0.95 -9.11 -4.23
C MET A 277 -2.41 -8.69 -4.45
N TYR A 278 -2.74 -8.20 -5.66
CA TYR A 278 -4.10 -7.84 -6.06
C TYR A 278 -5.06 -9.03 -5.96
N PHE A 279 -4.67 -10.19 -6.50
CA PHE A 279 -5.49 -11.41 -6.45
C PHE A 279 -5.49 -12.10 -5.08
N ARG A 280 -4.41 -11.98 -4.31
CA ARG A 280 -4.33 -12.52 -2.94
C ARG A 280 -5.24 -11.76 -1.96
N LYS A 281 -5.45 -10.46 -2.16
CA LYS A 281 -6.41 -9.68 -1.35
C LYS A 281 -7.87 -9.87 -1.77
N ARG A 282 -8.15 -10.31 -3.01
CA ARG A 282 -9.51 -10.58 -3.48
C ARG A 282 -10.04 -11.97 -3.16
N SER A 283 -9.17 -12.93 -2.84
CA SER A 283 -9.54 -14.33 -2.59
C SER A 283 -9.95 -14.64 -1.15
N LEU A 284 -10.00 -13.65 -0.28
CA LEU A 284 -10.61 -13.76 1.05
C LEU A 284 -11.56 -12.57 1.24
N PRO A 285 -12.89 -12.77 1.20
CA PRO A 285 -13.77 -11.90 1.96
C PRO A 285 -13.45 -12.15 3.43
N VAL A 286 -12.38 -11.52 3.92
CA VAL A 286 -12.27 -11.25 5.35
C VAL A 286 -13.50 -10.41 5.64
N LYS A 287 -14.48 -11.03 6.31
CA LYS A 287 -15.48 -10.30 7.08
C LYS A 287 -14.70 -9.49 8.10
N GLU A 288 -14.21 -8.35 7.65
CA GLU A 288 -13.83 -7.27 8.52
C GLU A 288 -15.12 -6.99 9.27
N ASN A 289 -15.11 -7.31 10.56
CA ASN A 289 -16.14 -6.90 11.49
C ASN A 289 -16.18 -5.37 11.39
N ARG A 290 -17.05 -4.86 10.52
CA ARG A 290 -17.49 -3.47 10.54
C ARG A 290 -18.14 -3.27 11.89
N ALA A 291 -17.33 -2.86 12.86
CA ALA A 291 -17.79 -1.99 13.93
C ALA A 291 -18.33 -0.75 13.21
N VAL A 292 -19.64 -0.76 13.00
CA VAL A 292 -20.41 0.30 12.38
C VAL A 292 -20.31 1.52 13.30
N GLN A 293 -19.29 2.35 13.10
CA GLN A 293 -19.37 3.77 13.40
C GLN A 293 -20.17 4.44 12.28
N THR A 294 -21.49 4.28 12.31
CA THR A 294 -22.40 5.15 11.59
C THR A 294 -22.95 6.18 12.57
N TYR A 295 -22.21 7.26 12.74
CA TYR A 295 -22.82 8.55 13.05
C TYR A 295 -23.33 9.12 11.72
N LYS A 296 -24.62 8.90 11.44
CA LYS A 296 -25.39 9.75 10.53
C LYS A 296 -26.42 10.51 11.36
N THR A 297 -26.05 11.70 11.79
CA THR A 297 -27.01 12.77 12.04
C THR A 297 -27.34 13.43 10.72
N ALA A 298 -28.55 13.20 10.21
CA ALA A 298 -29.30 14.20 9.47
C ALA A 298 -30.79 13.84 9.52
N VAL A 299 -31.53 14.82 9.99
CA VAL A 299 -32.98 14.95 10.10
C VAL A 299 -33.64 14.84 8.72
N THR A 300 -34.77 14.12 8.68
CA THR A 300 -35.88 14.17 7.72
C THR A 300 -35.59 14.07 6.23
N ASP A 301 -35.94 12.94 5.63
CA ASP A 301 -36.87 12.92 4.49
C ASP A 301 -37.45 11.51 4.28
N ASN A 302 -38.75 11.47 3.98
CA ASN A 302 -39.59 10.28 3.90
C ASN A 302 -39.23 9.41 2.68
N ILE A 303 -38.68 8.21 2.92
CA ILE A 303 -38.69 7.09 1.96
C ILE A 303 -38.97 5.79 2.75
N PRO A 304 -39.93 4.94 2.35
CA PRO A 304 -40.25 3.73 3.08
C PRO A 304 -39.19 2.66 2.80
N GLU A 305 -38.24 2.50 3.72
CA GLU A 305 -37.26 1.41 3.68
C GLU A 305 -37.86 0.10 4.20
N GLU A 306 -37.83 -0.88 3.31
CA GLU A 306 -38.14 -2.29 3.47
C GLU A 306 -37.36 -2.88 4.66
N LYS A 307 -38.09 -3.38 5.68
CA LYS A 307 -37.51 -4.02 6.87
C LYS A 307 -36.73 -5.29 6.48
N ARG A 308 -35.42 -5.16 6.24
CA ARG A 308 -34.49 -6.29 6.28
C ARG A 308 -34.12 -6.58 7.72
N THR A 309 -34.71 -7.63 8.29
CA THR A 309 -34.27 -8.20 9.56
C THR A 309 -32.90 -8.86 9.35
N GLU A 310 -31.84 -8.17 9.76
CA GLU A 310 -30.50 -8.74 9.87
C GLU A 310 -30.50 -9.88 10.91
N SER A 311 -30.23 -11.11 10.45
CA SER A 311 -30.02 -12.26 11.33
C SER A 311 -28.62 -12.18 11.95
N VAL A 312 -28.54 -11.59 13.14
CA VAL A 312 -27.31 -11.57 13.94
C VAL A 312 -26.92 -13.00 14.33
N SER A 313 -25.70 -13.42 13.97
CA SER A 313 -25.15 -14.76 14.22
C SER A 313 -25.05 -15.07 15.71
N GLN A 314 -25.49 -16.26 16.12
CA GLN A 314 -25.36 -16.73 17.50
C GLN A 314 -23.89 -16.95 17.90
N PRO A 315 -23.46 -16.49 19.10
CA PRO A 315 -22.11 -16.77 19.62
C PRO A 315 -21.94 -18.22 20.11
N ASP A 316 -20.71 -18.75 20.08
CA ASP A 316 -20.39 -20.16 20.40
C ASP A 316 -20.47 -20.55 21.89
N SER A 317 -20.20 -19.63 22.83
CA SER A 317 -20.20 -19.92 24.27
C SER A 317 -21.61 -19.93 24.89
N ARG A 318 -21.89 -20.91 25.78
CA ARG A 318 -23.18 -21.07 26.49
C ARG A 318 -23.63 -19.79 27.23
N ILE A 319 -22.68 -19.05 27.83
CA ILE A 319 -22.95 -17.80 28.54
C ILE A 319 -23.34 -16.70 27.56
N ARG A 320 -22.60 -16.57 26.45
CA ARG A 320 -22.89 -15.58 25.41
C ARG A 320 -24.24 -15.83 24.73
N LYS A 321 -24.65 -17.10 24.57
CA LYS A 321 -26.00 -17.45 24.09
C LYS A 321 -27.09 -16.95 25.05
N GLN A 322 -26.90 -17.17 26.35
CA GLN A 322 -27.85 -16.72 27.37
C GLN A 322 -27.91 -15.19 27.48
N TYR A 323 -26.75 -14.54 27.36
CA TYR A 323 -26.61 -13.08 27.35
C TYR A 323 -27.30 -12.47 26.12
N TYR A 324 -27.05 -13.01 24.93
CA TYR A 324 -27.69 -12.60 23.68
C TYR A 324 -29.21 -12.80 23.73
N ALA A 325 -29.69 -13.92 24.30
CA ALA A 325 -31.11 -14.16 24.49
C ALA A 325 -31.77 -13.14 25.44
N PHE A 326 -31.03 -12.66 26.45
CA PHE A 326 -31.50 -11.59 27.33
C PHE A 326 -31.53 -10.23 26.63
N GLU A 327 -30.47 -9.84 25.90
CA GLU A 327 -30.46 -8.58 25.14
C GLU A 327 -31.56 -8.55 24.07
N LYS A 328 -31.79 -9.67 23.37
CA LYS A 328 -32.90 -9.79 22.41
C LYS A 328 -34.27 -9.65 23.07
N TRP A 329 -34.42 -10.17 24.28
CA TRP A 329 -35.65 -10.02 25.06
C TRP A 329 -35.87 -8.57 25.50
N LEU A 330 -34.82 -7.88 25.96
CA LEU A 330 -34.87 -6.45 26.31
C LEU A 330 -35.22 -5.58 25.11
N ALA A 331 -34.58 -5.84 23.96
CA ALA A 331 -34.86 -5.12 22.71
C ALA A 331 -36.31 -5.29 22.26
N LYS A 332 -36.89 -6.49 22.41
CA LYS A 332 -38.30 -6.75 22.09
C LYS A 332 -39.27 -5.96 22.96
N LYS A 333 -38.88 -5.63 24.20
CA LYS A 333 -39.69 -4.85 25.14
C LYS A 333 -39.34 -3.35 25.16
N GLU A 334 -38.49 -2.89 24.23
CA GLU A 334 -37.96 -1.51 24.22
C GLU A 334 -37.20 -1.11 25.51
N LEU A 335 -36.85 -2.10 26.35
CA LEU A 335 -36.03 -1.94 27.56
C LEU A 335 -34.55 -2.18 27.28
N GLY A 336 -34.19 -2.26 26.00
CA GLY A 336 -32.83 -2.41 25.53
C GLY A 336 -31.95 -1.23 25.94
N ARG A 337 -30.65 -1.49 25.95
CA ARG A 337 -29.64 -0.45 26.13
C ARG A 337 -29.50 0.39 24.86
N TYR A 338 -29.40 1.71 25.01
CA TYR A 338 -29.17 2.60 23.87
C TYR A 338 -27.74 2.45 23.32
N HIS A 339 -27.53 2.89 22.07
CA HIS A 339 -26.21 2.87 21.46
C HIS A 339 -25.25 3.79 22.21
N GLY A 340 -24.15 3.24 22.73
CA GLY A 340 -23.16 3.97 23.52
C GLY A 340 -23.42 4.00 25.02
N GLU A 341 -24.59 3.54 25.47
CA GLU A 341 -24.92 3.47 26.90
C GLU A 341 -24.14 2.33 27.56
N THR A 342 -23.57 2.58 28.74
CA THR A 342 -22.89 1.56 29.55
C THR A 342 -23.90 0.69 30.31
N VAL A 343 -23.49 -0.48 30.82
CA VAL A 343 -24.38 -1.32 31.66
C VAL A 343 -24.82 -0.56 32.92
N SER A 344 -23.92 0.25 33.49
CA SER A 344 -24.25 1.08 34.65
C SER A 344 -25.29 2.14 34.33
N GLU A 345 -25.12 2.85 33.22
CA GLU A 345 -26.06 3.89 32.76
C GLU A 345 -27.43 3.29 32.44
N TRP A 346 -27.46 2.14 31.76
CA TRP A 346 -28.71 1.40 31.52
C TRP A 346 -29.41 0.99 32.81
N ALA A 347 -28.66 0.43 33.77
CA ALA A 347 -29.23 0.02 35.05
C ALA A 347 -29.76 1.23 35.84
N GLU A 348 -29.13 2.39 35.71
CA GLU A 348 -29.57 3.65 36.32
C GLU A 348 -30.84 4.19 35.65
N ARG A 349 -30.89 4.20 34.31
CA ARG A 349 -32.10 4.57 33.55
C ARG A 349 -33.29 3.67 33.85
N MET A 350 -33.05 2.37 33.98
CA MET A 350 -34.08 1.40 34.37
C MET A 350 -34.37 1.42 35.89
N ASN A 351 -33.73 2.31 36.63
CA ASN A 351 -33.85 2.49 38.09
C ASN A 351 -33.63 1.17 38.86
N ILE A 352 -32.74 0.30 38.37
CA ILE A 352 -32.38 -1.00 38.94
C ILE A 352 -31.26 -0.82 39.99
N ARG A 353 -30.73 0.39 40.18
CA ARG A 353 -29.58 0.68 41.04
C ARG A 353 -29.92 0.85 42.53
N SER A 354 -31.00 0.24 43.01
CA SER A 354 -31.25 0.15 44.46
C SER A 354 -30.14 -0.67 45.13
N GLU A 355 -29.80 -0.37 46.40
CA GLU A 355 -28.69 -1.03 47.11
C GLU A 355 -28.83 -2.57 47.11
N SER A 356 -30.06 -3.08 47.05
CA SER A 356 -30.40 -4.51 46.94
C SER A 356 -30.07 -5.19 45.59
N ASN A 357 -29.84 -4.44 44.52
CA ASN A 357 -29.71 -4.95 43.15
C ASN A 357 -28.34 -4.66 42.51
N LYS A 358 -27.48 -3.92 43.22
CA LYS A 358 -26.14 -3.52 42.77
C LYS A 358 -25.22 -4.73 42.51
N GLU A 359 -25.27 -5.72 43.39
CA GLU A 359 -24.51 -6.97 43.26
C GLU A 359 -24.89 -7.74 41.98
N MET A 360 -26.18 -7.76 41.61
CA MET A 360 -26.65 -8.43 40.38
C MET A 360 -26.14 -7.72 39.11
N ILE A 361 -26.06 -6.39 39.11
CA ILE A 361 -25.54 -5.62 37.98
C ILE A 361 -24.03 -5.79 37.82
N ASP A 362 -23.30 -5.89 38.92
CA ASP A 362 -21.85 -6.10 38.88
C ASP A 362 -21.48 -7.53 38.45
N LEU A 363 -22.26 -8.54 38.88
CA LEU A 363 -22.18 -9.90 38.34
C LEU A 363 -22.46 -9.95 36.84
N TYR A 364 -23.49 -9.22 36.37
CA TYR A 364 -23.81 -9.12 34.95
C TYR A 364 -22.68 -8.49 34.12
N LYS A 365 -21.99 -7.47 34.64
CA LYS A 365 -20.78 -6.90 34.00
C LYS A 365 -19.64 -7.90 33.97
N LYS A 366 -19.38 -8.58 35.09
CA LYS A 366 -18.30 -9.57 35.21
C LYS A 366 -18.44 -10.66 34.16
N TYR A 367 -19.61 -11.27 34.03
CA TYR A 367 -19.84 -12.35 33.07
C TYR A 367 -19.89 -11.91 31.60
N ARG A 368 -20.03 -10.61 31.31
CA ARG A 368 -19.97 -10.07 29.95
C ARG A 368 -18.52 -9.91 29.46
N TYR A 369 -17.65 -9.42 30.33
CA TYR A 369 -16.28 -9.02 29.97
C TYR A 369 -15.22 -10.05 30.35
N ASP A 370 -15.52 -10.96 31.28
CA ASP A 370 -14.63 -12.05 31.65
C ASP A 370 -14.85 -13.24 30.71
N SER A 371 -13.80 -13.65 30.00
CA SER A 371 -13.84 -14.68 28.96
C SER A 371 -13.64 -16.09 29.47
N GLN A 372 -13.73 -16.32 30.78
CA GLN A 372 -13.55 -17.64 31.38
C GLN A 372 -14.81 -18.51 31.20
N GLU A 373 -14.61 -19.77 30.81
CA GLU A 373 -15.67 -20.78 30.84
C GLU A 373 -16.05 -21.06 32.29
N LEU A 374 -17.27 -20.68 32.67
CA LEU A 374 -17.77 -20.93 34.03
C LEU A 374 -18.02 -22.42 34.25
N THR A 375 -17.80 -22.85 35.50
CA THR A 375 -18.27 -24.14 36.00
C THR A 375 -19.80 -24.25 35.86
N ALA A 376 -20.31 -25.49 35.83
CA ALA A 376 -21.75 -25.74 35.67
C ALA A 376 -22.61 -25.03 36.74
N ASP A 377 -22.08 -24.90 37.95
CA ASP A 377 -22.74 -24.21 39.06
C ASP A 377 -22.82 -22.70 38.84
N GLY A 378 -21.72 -22.07 38.41
CA GLY A 378 -21.70 -20.63 38.07
C GLY A 378 -22.62 -20.27 36.89
N PHE A 379 -22.81 -21.20 35.94
CA PHE A 379 -23.78 -21.02 34.86
C PHE A 379 -25.24 -21.05 35.34
N ASN A 380 -25.56 -21.91 36.31
CA ASN A 380 -26.90 -21.96 36.91
C ASN A 380 -27.21 -20.69 37.71
N GLU A 381 -26.25 -20.19 38.48
CA GLU A 381 -26.36 -18.90 39.18
C GLU A 381 -26.62 -17.76 38.21
N PHE A 382 -25.88 -17.71 37.09
CA PHE A 382 -26.09 -16.70 36.04
C PHE A 382 -27.50 -16.77 35.45
N LYS A 383 -28.03 -17.98 35.20
CA LYS A 383 -29.38 -18.17 34.67
C LYS A 383 -30.45 -17.69 35.65
N ILE A 384 -30.27 -17.95 36.95
CA ILE A 384 -31.17 -17.49 38.03
C ILE A 384 -31.13 -15.97 38.12
N MET A 385 -29.95 -15.36 38.07
CA MET A 385 -29.77 -13.90 38.06
C MET A 385 -30.50 -13.25 36.89
N ILE A 386 -30.34 -13.75 35.65
CA ILE A 386 -31.06 -13.23 34.47
C ILE A 386 -32.57 -13.37 34.64
N LYS A 387 -33.05 -14.46 35.24
CA LYS A 387 -34.48 -14.66 35.53
C LYS A 387 -35.00 -13.62 36.54
N ASN A 388 -34.23 -13.33 37.58
CA ASN A 388 -34.57 -12.32 38.58
C ASN A 388 -34.58 -10.91 37.97
N LEU A 389 -33.62 -10.57 37.12
CA LEU A 389 -33.59 -9.30 36.38
C LEU A 389 -34.81 -9.14 35.47
N LYS A 390 -35.22 -10.19 34.76
CA LYS A 390 -36.47 -10.17 33.96
C LYS A 390 -37.69 -9.89 34.82
N ARG A 391 -37.80 -10.51 36.00
CA ARG A 391 -38.93 -10.29 36.92
C ARG A 391 -38.97 -8.86 37.43
N ILE A 392 -37.84 -8.31 37.88
CA ILE A 392 -37.76 -6.91 38.35
C ILE A 392 -38.17 -5.92 37.25
N LEU A 393 -37.81 -6.22 36.00
CA LEU A 393 -38.17 -5.39 34.85
C LEU A 393 -39.63 -5.54 34.44
N ASP A 394 -40.22 -6.73 34.59
CA ASP A 394 -41.63 -6.97 34.29
C ASP A 394 -42.57 -6.38 35.35
N ASP A 395 -42.21 -6.48 36.63
CA ASP A 395 -42.99 -5.92 37.75
C ASP A 395 -43.03 -4.38 37.75
N LYS A 396 -42.15 -3.73 36.99
CA LYS A 396 -42.10 -2.27 36.83
C LYS A 396 -42.83 -1.73 35.59
N ASN A 397 -43.11 -2.60 34.61
CA ASN A 397 -43.74 -2.23 33.35
C ASN A 397 -45.22 -2.61 33.27
N ASN A 398 -45.75 -3.24 34.34
CA ASN A 398 -47.17 -3.29 34.66
C ASN A 398 -47.48 -2.21 35.69
#